data_AF-X1UV07-F1
#
_entry.id   AF-X1UV07-F1
#
_cell.length_a   1.000
_cell.length_b   1.000
_cell.length_c   1.000
_cell.angle_alpha   90.00
_cell.angle_beta   90.00
_cell.angle_gamma   90.00
#
_symmetry.space_group_name_H-M   'P 1'
#
loop_
_entity.id
_entity.type
_entity.pdbx_description
1 polymer ?
#
loop_
_entity_poly.entity_id
_entity_poly.type
_entity_poly.pdbx_seq_one_letter_code
_entity_poly.pdbx_strand_id
1 'polypeptide(L)' 'MPTATIFLHEKVYREIVSSYHEFSEKLDIHDITFIPVSALKGDNVATKSENMPWYEGSTLLHYLESVHVTGG' A
#
# COMPACT_ATOMS: atom_id res chain seq x y z
N MET A 1 -9.68 6.27 -21.91
CA MET A 1 -8.86 5.62 -20.87
C MET A 1 -8.59 6.66 -19.79
N PRO A 2 -9.13 6.56 -18.57
CA PRO A 2 -8.81 7.53 -17.52
C PRO A 2 -7.35 7.32 -17.12
N THR A 3 -6.50 8.24 -17.57
CA THR A 3 -5.07 8.30 -17.37
C THR A 3 -4.72 8.30 -15.89
N ALA A 4 -3.75 7.46 -15.51
CA ALA A 4 -2.90 7.34 -14.32
C ALA A 4 -3.08 8.23 -13.05
N THR A 5 -3.77 9.37 -13.09
CA THR A 5 -3.95 10.33 -11.99
C THR A 5 -4.81 9.80 -10.83
N ILE A 6 -5.72 8.86 -11.09
CA ILE A 6 -6.59 8.27 -10.03
C ILE A 6 -5.77 7.50 -9.00
N PHE A 7 -4.64 6.89 -9.38
CA PHE A 7 -3.85 6.02 -8.50
C PHE A 7 -3.05 6.76 -7.42
N LEU A 8 -2.95 8.09 -7.49
CA LEU A 8 -2.24 8.91 -6.49
C LEU A 8 -3.20 9.64 -5.53
N HIS A 9 -4.51 9.51 -5.75
CA HIS A 9 -5.50 10.17 -4.91
C HIS A 9 -5.66 9.43 -3.58
N GLU A 10 -5.20 10.07 -2.51
CA GLU A 10 -5.32 9.61 -1.13
C GLU A 10 -6.72 9.08 -0.80
N LYS A 11 -7.76 9.76 -1.27
CA LYS A 11 -9.16 9.34 -1.08
C LYS A 11 -9.43 7.94 -1.63
N VAL A 12 -8.99 7.65 -2.86
CA VAL A 12 -9.21 6.36 -3.52
C VAL A 12 -8.43 5.26 -2.79
N TYR A 13 -7.18 5.55 -2.40
CA TYR A 13 -6.40 4.63 -1.58
C TYR A 13 -7.14 4.30 -0.26
N ARG A 14 -7.61 5.32 0.47
CA ARG A 14 -8.33 5.14 1.74
C ARG A 14 -9.64 4.35 1.57
N GLU A 15 -10.37 4.56 0.49
CA GLU A 15 -11.60 3.80 0.16
C GLU A 15 -11.29 2.30 -0.09
N ILE A 16 -10.21 2.02 -0.84
CA ILE A 16 -9.76 0.64 -1.10
C ILE A 16 -9.30 -0.03 0.21
N VAL A 17 -8.51 0.67 1.02
CA VAL A 17 -8.03 0.17 2.33
C VAL A 17 -9.21 -0.16 3.24
N SER A 18 -10.18 0.74 3.38
CA SER A 18 -11.38 0.50 4.19
C SER A 18 -12.15 -0.72 3.72
N SER A 19 -12.37 -0.83 2.40
CA SER A 19 -13.12 -1.95 1.81
C SER A 19 -12.41 -3.29 2.01
N TYR A 20 -11.08 -3.32 1.90
CA TYR A 20 -10.30 -4.53 2.15
C TYR A 20 -10.24 -4.89 3.63
N HIS A 21 -10.13 -3.91 4.51
CA HIS A 21 -10.13 -4.13 5.96
C HIS A 21 -11.43 -4.79 6.42
N GLU A 22 -12.58 -4.27 5.98
CA GLU A 22 -13.89 -4.85 6.28
C GLU A 22 -14.05 -6.29 5.73
N PHE A 23 -13.35 -6.60 4.63
CA PHE A 23 -13.34 -7.95 4.07
C PHE A 23 -12.42 -8.89 4.85
N SER A 24 -11.23 -8.44 5.25
CA SER A 24 -10.26 -9.25 5.99
C SER A 24 -10.70 -9.59 7.40
N GLU A 25 -11.41 -8.67 8.07
CA GLU A 25 -12.03 -8.94 9.38
C GLU A 25 -12.97 -10.15 9.34
N LYS A 26 -13.68 -10.35 8.23
CA LYS A 26 -14.59 -11.51 8.07
C LYS A 26 -13.85 -12.83 7.89
N LEU A 27 -12.56 -12.79 7.55
CA LEU A 27 -11.71 -13.96 7.32
C LEU A 27 -10.73 -14.21 8.48
N ASP A 28 -10.83 -13.45 9.58
CA ASP A 28 -9.91 -13.51 10.73
C ASP A 28 -8.43 -13.24 10.34
N ILE A 29 -8.21 -12.41 9.32
CA ILE A 29 -6.87 -12.02 8.86
C ILE A 29 -6.54 -10.65 9.44
N HIS A 30 -5.54 -10.60 10.32
CA HIS A 30 -5.18 -9.38 11.07
C HIS A 30 -3.83 -8.77 10.68
N ASP A 31 -2.96 -9.52 10.02
CA ASP A 31 -1.60 -9.08 9.66
C ASP A 31 -1.54 -8.63 8.20
N ILE A 32 -2.17 -7.49 7.90
CA ILE A 32 -2.21 -6.90 6.56
C ILE A 32 -1.58 -5.52 6.59
N THR A 33 -0.57 -5.34 5.75
CA THR A 33 0.06 -4.03 5.52
C THR A 33 -0.32 -3.50 4.15
N PHE A 34 -0.83 -2.28 4.10
CA PHE A 34 -1.21 -1.59 2.86
C PHE A 34 -0.15 -0.57 2.44
N ILE A 35 0.42 -0.74 1.24
CA ILE A 35 1.43 0.16 0.69
C ILE A 35 0.94 0.63 -0.69
N PRO A 36 0.67 1.93 -0.90
CA PRO A 36 0.29 2.45 -2.22
C PRO A 36 1.52 2.47 -3.12
N VAL A 37 1.44 1.82 -4.28
CA VAL A 37 2.57 1.72 -5.22
C VAL A 37 2.14 2.06 -6.65
N SER A 38 3.09 2.56 -7.45
CA SER A 38 2.94 2.66 -8.91
C SER A 38 4.11 1.94 -9.58
N ALA A 39 3.91 0.69 -10.00
CA ALA A 39 4.96 -0.09 -10.65
C ALA A 39 5.45 0.56 -11.96
N LEU A 40 4.56 1.23 -12.70
CA LEU A 40 4.89 1.94 -13.93
C LEU A 40 5.84 3.12 -13.69
N LYS A 41 5.73 3.79 -12.53
CA LYS A 41 6.53 4.98 -12.18
C LYS A 41 7.63 4.70 -11.15
N GLY A 42 7.62 3.53 -10.53
CA GLY A 42 8.53 3.16 -9.45
C GLY A 42 8.15 3.72 -8.07
N ASP A 43 7.00 4.40 -7.94
CA ASP A 43 6.60 5.05 -6.70
C ASP A 43 6.37 4.04 -5.56
N ASN A 44 7.00 4.29 -4.41
CA ASN A 44 6.95 3.48 -3.18
C ASN A 44 7.38 2.01 -3.37
N VAL A 45 8.06 1.67 -4.47
CA VAL A 45 8.61 0.32 -4.69
C VAL A 45 9.92 0.17 -3.90
N ALA A 46 10.97 0.87 -4.32
CA ALA A 46 12.26 0.90 -3.63
C ALA A 46 12.45 2.22 -2.86
N THR A 47 12.07 3.33 -3.48
CA THR A 47 12.22 4.69 -2.96
C THR A 47 10.86 5.30 -2.59
N LYS A 48 10.82 6.15 -1.56
CA LYS A 48 9.61 6.91 -1.22
C LYS A 48 9.22 7.80 -2.39
N SER A 49 7.92 7.88 -2.65
CA SER A 49 7.36 8.73 -3.70
C SER A 49 7.20 10.17 -3.23
N GLU A 50 7.57 11.14 -4.06
CA GLU A 50 7.22 12.55 -3.87
C GLU A 50 5.77 12.86 -4.32
N ASN A 51 5.16 11.96 -5.09
CA ASN A 51 3.80 12.12 -5.62
C ASN A 51 2.71 11.77 -4.58
N MET A 52 3.10 11.13 -3.48
CA MET A 52 2.20 10.73 -2.38
C MET A 52 2.73 11.24 -1.04
N PRO A 53 2.83 12.57 -0.84
CA PRO A 53 3.34 13.15 0.40
C PRO A 53 2.46 12.85 1.62
N TRP A 54 1.23 12.37 1.40
CA TRP A 54 0.30 11.92 2.44
C TRP A 54 0.62 10.51 2.95
N TYR A 55 1.45 9.73 2.25
CA TYR A 55 1.82 8.37 2.67
C TYR A 55 3.14 8.37 3.44
N GLU A 56 3.05 8.16 4.75
CA GLU A 56 4.21 8.19 5.64
C GLU A 56 4.88 6.82 5.88
N GLY A 57 4.24 5.74 5.42
CA GLY A 57 4.71 4.37 5.62
C GLY A 57 5.99 4.00 4.83
N SER A 58 6.43 2.75 4.98
CA SER A 58 7.61 2.21 4.29
C SER A 58 7.36 1.93 2.81
N THR A 59 8.43 1.89 2.02
CA THR A 59 8.35 1.35 0.65
C THR A 59 8.15 -0.16 0.68
N LEU A 60 7.74 -0.74 -0.46
CA LEU A 60 7.51 -2.17 -0.58
C LEU A 60 8.78 -2.98 -0.27
N LEU A 61 9.92 -2.62 -0.85
CA LEU A 61 11.17 -3.36 -0.60
C LEU A 61 11.63 -3.23 0.85
N HIS A 62 11.58 -2.03 1.43
CA HIS A 62 11.92 -1.83 2.83
C HIS A 62 11.02 -2.67 3.76
N TYR A 63 9.72 -2.72 3.45
CA TYR A 63 8.79 -3.56 4.20
C TYR A 63 9.20 -5.04 4.14
N LEU A 64 9.46 -5.57 2.95
CA LEU A 64 9.86 -6.97 2.75
C LEU A 64 11.20 -7.32 3.41
N GLU A 65 12.13 -6.37 3.51
CA GLU A 65 13.40 -6.55 4.23
C GLU A 65 13.19 -6.56 5.76
N SER A 66 12.20 -5.81 6.25
CA SER A 66 11.93 -5.67 7.69
C SER A 66 11.02 -6.76 8.26
N VAL A 67 10.14 -7.34 7.42
CA VAL A 67 9.13 -8.29 7.88
C VAL A 67 9.80 -9.57 8.35
N HIS A 68 9.63 -9.88 9.63
CA HIS A 68 10.07 -11.14 10.19
C HIS A 68 8.98 -12.19 9.94
N VAL A 69 9.24 -13.11 9.02
CA VAL A 69 8.39 -14.29 8.86
C VAL A 69 8.69 -15.21 10.05
N THR A 70 7.85 -15.12 11.09
CA THR A 70 7.90 -16.08 12.19
C THR A 70 7.27 -17.37 11.68
N GLY A 71 8.05 -18.19 10.99
CA GLY A 71 7.65 -19.55 10.65
C GLY A 71 7.62 -20.40 11.92
N GLY A 72 6.43 -20.79 12.38
CA GLY A 72 6.22 -21.67 13.51
C GLY A 72 4.79 -22.15 13.59
#